data_AF-A0A957P1F2-F1
#
_entry.id   AF-A0A957P1F2-F1
#
_cell.length_a   1.000
_cell.length_b   1.000
_cell.length_c   1.000
_cell.angle_alpha   90.00
_cell.angle_beta   90.00
_cell.angle_gamma   90.00
#
_symmetry.space_group_name_H-M   'P 1'
#
loop_
_entity.id
_entity.type
_entity.pdbx_description
1 polymer ?
#
loop_
_entity_poly.entity_id
_entity_poly.type
_entity_poly.pdbx_seq_one_letter_code
_entity_poly.pdbx_strand_id
1 'polypeptide(L)'
;AVDLDIDFVKLGALSGLAHICAHQGAAEQAVELCSLVIQHPAALFEHKEPCEQLRSALQATLDAVQFEAACRSGQTQALDHISTHFLNSSMLQSRKKR
;
A
#
# COMPACT_ATOMS: atom_id res chain seq x y z
N ALA A 1 -20.67 -4.80 -14.59
CA ALA A 1 -19.39 -5.43 -14.97
C ALA A 1 -18.32 -4.39 -15.35
N VAL A 2 -18.27 -3.23 -14.66
CA VAL A 2 -17.41 -2.09 -15.05
C VAL A 2 -16.42 -1.67 -13.95
N ASP A 3 -16.55 -2.17 -12.72
CA ASP A 3 -15.67 -1.76 -11.61
C ASP A 3 -14.32 -2.51 -11.52
N LEU A 4 -14.19 -3.68 -12.17
CA LEU A 4 -12.99 -4.50 -12.09
C LEU A 4 -11.76 -3.81 -12.70
N ASP A 5 -11.93 -3.04 -13.78
CA ASP A 5 -10.83 -2.33 -14.46
C ASP A 5 -10.29 -1.17 -13.61
N ILE A 6 -11.16 -0.49 -12.86
CA ILE A 6 -10.76 0.63 -12.01
C ILE A 6 -9.99 0.12 -10.79
N ASP A 7 -10.46 -0.96 -10.17
CA ASP A 7 -9.77 -1.57 -9.04
C ASP A 7 -8.41 -2.15 -9.43
N PHE A 8 -8.31 -2.75 -10.62
CA PHE A 8 -7.03 -3.23 -11.16
C PHE A 8 -5.99 -2.12 -11.24
N VAL A 9 -6.34 -0.99 -11.88
CA VAL A 9 -5.44 0.16 -12.01
C VAL A 9 -5.07 0.74 -10.64
N LYS A 10 -6.03 0.85 -9.72
CA LYS A 10 -5.77 1.35 -8.36
C LYS A 10 -4.81 0.40 -7.61
N LEU A 11 -5.01 -0.91 -7.68
CA LEU A 11 -4.15 -1.89 -7.02
C LEU A 11 -2.72 -1.89 -7.57
N GLY A 12 -2.56 -1.77 -8.89
CA GLY A 12 -1.25 -1.59 -9.52
C GLY A 12 -0.55 -0.32 -9.03
N ALA A 13 -1.28 0.80 -8.92
CA ALA A 13 -0.76 2.04 -8.37
C ALA A 13 -0.36 1.92 -6.90
N LEU A 14 -1.16 1.25 -6.07
CA LEU A 14 -0.85 1.02 -4.65
C LEU A 14 0.37 0.11 -4.47
N SER A 15 0.53 -0.91 -5.31
CA SER A 15 1.74 -1.75 -5.33
C SER A 15 2.99 -0.91 -5.65
N GLY A 16 2.94 -0.06 -6.68
CA GLY A 16 4.02 0.86 -7.01
C GLY A 16 4.33 1.85 -5.88
N LEU A 17 3.30 2.40 -5.23
CA LEU A 17 3.46 3.28 -4.08
C LEU A 17 4.09 2.56 -2.87
N ALA A 18 3.75 1.30 -2.63
CA ALA A 18 4.35 0.51 -1.55
C ALA A 18 5.86 0.40 -1.74
N HIS A 19 6.33 0.13 -2.96
CA HIS A 19 7.76 0.12 -3.29
C HIS A 19 8.42 1.48 -3.04
N ILE A 20 7.78 2.58 -3.45
CA ILE A 20 8.30 3.94 -3.22
C ILE A 20 8.41 4.23 -1.72
N CYS A 21 7.38 3.92 -0.93
CA CYS A 21 7.39 4.08 0.53
C CYS A 21 8.53 3.28 1.18
N ALA A 22 8.73 2.03 0.76
CA ALA A 22 9.81 1.19 1.27
C ALA A 22 11.19 1.82 0.99
N HIS A 23 11.42 2.31 -0.24
CA HIS A 23 12.67 2.98 -0.61
C HIS A 23 12.89 4.31 0.12
N GLN A 24 11.83 4.99 0.53
CA GLN A 24 11.91 6.25 1.30
C GLN A 24 12.06 6.04 2.81
N GLY A 25 12.17 4.78 3.27
CA GLY A 25 12.25 4.45 4.70
C GLY A 25 10.90 4.46 5.43
N ALA A 26 9.79 4.62 4.71
CA ALA A 26 8.44 4.53 5.24
C ALA A 26 7.94 3.07 5.22
N ALA A 27 8.68 2.19 5.89
CA ALA A 27 8.45 0.75 5.89
C ALA A 27 7.06 0.34 6.40
N GLU A 28 6.55 1.00 7.46
CA GLU A 28 5.20 0.74 7.99
C GLU A 28 4.11 1.04 6.94
N GLN A 29 4.18 2.19 6.28
CA GLN A 29 3.24 2.57 5.22
C GLN A 29 3.31 1.63 4.01
N ALA A 30 4.51 1.15 3.67
CA ALA A 30 4.67 0.15 2.62
C ALA A 30 4.00 -1.19 3.00
N VAL A 31 4.10 -1.63 4.25
CA VAL A 31 3.41 -2.84 4.75
C VAL A 31 1.89 -2.67 4.76
N GLU A 32 1.38 -1.49 5.12
CA GLU A 32 -0.04 -1.17 5.05
C GLU A 32 -0.58 -1.32 3.62
N LEU A 33 0.10 -0.67 2.66
CA LEU A 33 -0.26 -0.73 1.24
C LEU A 33 -0.20 -2.14 0.68
N CYS A 34 0.88 -2.88 0.96
CA CYS A 34 0.99 -4.28 0.55
C CYS A 34 -0.13 -5.14 1.14
N SER A 35 -0.47 -4.93 2.42
CA SER A 35 -1.51 -5.72 3.09
C SER A 35 -2.89 -5.47 2.49
N LEU A 36 -3.20 -4.22 2.12
CA LEU A 36 -4.42 -3.91 1.40
C LEU A 36 -4.47 -4.59 0.04
N VAL A 37 -3.39 -4.48 -0.76
CA VAL A 37 -3.33 -5.07 -2.11
C VAL A 37 -3.47 -6.60 -2.04
N ILE A 38 -2.79 -7.26 -1.11
CA ILE A 38 -2.82 -8.72 -0.96
C ILE A 38 -4.22 -9.22 -0.59
N GLN A 39 -4.94 -8.50 0.28
CA GLN A 39 -6.26 -8.93 0.73
C GLN A 39 -7.40 -8.53 -0.20
N HIS A 40 -7.15 -7.65 -1.17
CA HIS A 40 -8.21 -7.21 -2.07
C HIS A 40 -8.73 -8.38 -2.95
N PRO A 41 -10.06 -8.58 -3.05
CA PRO A 41 -10.63 -9.68 -3.83
C PRO A 41 -10.34 -9.56 -5.33
N ALA A 42 -10.24 -8.33 -5.84
CA ALA A 42 -9.91 -8.06 -7.25
C ALA A 42 -8.39 -8.09 -7.55
N ALA A 43 -7.54 -8.26 -6.54
CA ALA A 43 -6.10 -8.30 -6.78
C ALA A 43 -5.69 -9.60 -7.48
N LEU A 44 -5.08 -9.43 -8.64
CA LEU A 44 -4.50 -10.51 -9.44
C LEU A 44 -3.10 -10.86 -8.92
N PHE A 45 -2.62 -12.04 -9.32
CA PHE A 45 -1.31 -12.56 -8.93
C PHE A 45 -0.18 -11.55 -9.20
N GLU A 46 -0.24 -10.85 -10.33
CA GLU A 46 0.74 -9.82 -10.74
C GLU A 46 0.86 -8.63 -9.77
N HIS A 47 -0.16 -8.36 -8.95
CA HIS A 47 -0.11 -7.32 -7.92
C HIS A 47 0.15 -7.91 -6.53
N LYS A 48 -0.31 -9.14 -6.28
CA LYS A 48 -0.14 -9.82 -4.99
C LYS A 48 1.30 -10.26 -4.77
N GLU A 49 1.91 -10.92 -5.75
CA GLU A 49 3.26 -11.49 -5.62
C GLU A 49 4.31 -10.42 -5.28
N PRO A 50 4.41 -9.26 -5.98
CA PRO A 50 5.36 -8.22 -5.61
C PRO A 50 5.12 -7.67 -4.20
N CYS A 51 3.84 -7.49 -3.81
CA CYS A 51 3.47 -7.01 -2.49
C CYS A 51 3.81 -8.03 -1.38
N GLU A 52 3.66 -9.34 -1.64
CA GLU A 52 4.03 -10.40 -0.70
C GLU A 52 5.54 -10.47 -0.49
N GLN A 53 6.31 -10.38 -1.59
CA GLN A 53 7.77 -10.33 -1.54
C GLN A 53 8.25 -9.09 -0.77
N LEU A 54 7.71 -7.91 -1.11
CA LEU A 54 8.06 -6.66 -0.42
C LEU A 54 7.68 -6.71 1.06
N ARG A 55 6.48 -7.20 1.40
CA ARG A 55 6.03 -7.32 2.79
C ARG A 55 6.94 -8.27 3.59
N SER A 56 7.36 -9.38 3.00
CA SER A 56 8.28 -10.33 3.63
C SER A 56 9.66 -9.70 3.86
N ALA A 57 10.15 -8.92 2.90
CA ALA A 57 11.41 -8.18 3.06
C ALA A 57 11.31 -7.14 4.17
N LEU A 58 10.19 -6.41 4.26
CA LEU A 58 9.96 -5.40 5.29
C LEU A 58 9.77 -6.00 6.69
N GLN A 59 9.22 -7.21 6.79
CA GLN A 59 9.12 -7.94 8.06
C GLN A 59 10.49 -8.20 8.69
N ALA A 60 11.53 -8.41 7.89
CA ALA A 60 12.89 -8.58 8.40
C ALA A 60 13.52 -7.27 8.90
N THR A 61 12.93 -6.12 8.56
CA THR A 61 13.45 -4.78 8.90
C THR A 61 12.67 -4.07 9.99
N LEU A 62 11.38 -4.39 10.16
CA LEU A 62 10.50 -3.80 11.16
C LEU A 62 10.48 -4.64 12.44
N ASP A 63 10.21 -3.97 13.56
CA ASP A 63 9.83 -4.69 14.78
C ASP A 63 8.50 -5.44 14.56
N ALA A 64 8.36 -6.60 15.20
CA ALA A 64 7.18 -7.45 15.05
C ALA A 64 5.87 -6.72 15.40
N VAL A 65 5.89 -5.85 16.42
CA VAL A 65 4.71 -5.09 16.83
C VAL A 65 4.33 -4.04 15.77
N GLN A 66 5.32 -3.35 15.21
CA GLN A 66 5.11 -2.37 14.14
C GLN A 66 4.59 -3.04 12.86
N PHE A 67 5.18 -4.18 12.51
CA PHE A 67 4.78 -4.95 11.35
C PHE A 67 3.34 -5.45 11.46
N GLU A 68 2.95 -6.03 12.60
CA GLU A 68 1.58 -6.49 12.83
C GLU A 68 0.56 -5.35 12.85
N ALA A 69 0.91 -4.22 13.47
CA ALA A 69 0.07 -3.03 13.48
C ALA A 69 -0.17 -2.49 12.06
N ALA A 70 0.89 -2.36 11.27
CA ALA A 70 0.82 -1.94 9.87
C ALA A 70 0.02 -2.94 9.02
N CYS A 71 0.22 -4.25 9.22
CA CYS A 71 -0.60 -5.26 8.56
C CYS A 71 -2.07 -5.05 8.89
N ARG A 72 -2.44 -4.98 10.17
CA ARG A 72 -3.84 -4.80 10.59
C ARG A 72 -4.44 -3.50 10.04
N SER A 73 -3.67 -2.41 10.03
CA SER A 73 -4.08 -1.12 9.47
C SER A 73 -4.42 -1.24 7.97
N GLY A 74 -3.56 -1.90 7.18
CA GLY A 74 -3.83 -2.12 5.76
C GLY A 74 -5.05 -3.01 5.47
N GLN A 75 -5.38 -3.93 6.38
CA GLN A 75 -6.48 -4.89 6.23
C GLN A 75 -7.85 -4.32 6.57
N THR A 76 -7.90 -3.28 7.42
CA THR A 76 -9.15 -2.64 7.83
C THR A 76 -9.52 -1.44 6.95
N GLN A 77 -8.59 -0.96 6.14
CA GLN A 77 -8.79 0.22 5.30
C GLN A 77 -9.43 -0.15 3.96
N ALA A 78 -10.44 0.63 3.56
CA ALA A 78 -11.02 0.54 2.23
C ALA A 78 -10.08 1.18 1.19
N LEU A 79 -10.05 0.59 0.00
CA LEU A 79 -9.19 1.02 -1.11
C LEU A 79 -9.42 2.50 -1.51
N ASP A 80 -10.67 2.97 -1.45
CA ASP A 80 -11.00 4.39 -1.69
C ASP A 80 -10.51 5.32 -0.59
N HIS A 81 -10.46 4.84 0.66
CA HIS A 81 -9.97 5.61 1.79
C HIS A 81 -8.45 5.86 1.68
N ILE A 82 -7.69 4.81 1.33
CA ILE A 82 -6.25 4.92 1.09
C ILE A 82 -5.93 5.81 -0.11
N SER A 83 -6.68 5.66 -1.20
CA SER A 83 -6.51 6.48 -2.40
C SER A 83 -6.70 7.98 -2.07
N THR A 84 -7.76 8.30 -1.31
CA THR A 84 -8.04 9.67 -0.87
C THR A 84 -6.98 10.20 0.09
N HIS A 85 -6.54 9.38 1.05
CA HIS A 85 -5.51 9.76 2.01
C HIS A 85 -4.18 10.08 1.33
N PHE A 86 -3.75 9.26 0.36
CA PHE A 86 -2.51 9.48 -0.38
C PHE A 86 -2.58 10.70 -1.29
N LEU A 87 -3.68 10.89 -2.02
CA LEU A 87 -3.88 12.08 -2.86
C LEU A 87 -3.84 13.36 -2.03
N ASN A 88 -4.53 13.38 -0.88
CA ASN A 88 -4.54 14.53 0.02
C ASN A 88 -3.15 14.78 0.64
N SER A 89 -2.45 13.73 1.06
CA SER A 89 -1.12 13.84 1.68
C SER A 89 -0.05 14.30 0.69
N SER A 90 -0.06 13.79 -0.55
CA SER A 90 0.90 14.17 -1.60
C SER A 90 0.68 15.61 -2.12
N MET A 91 -0.58 16.04 -2.23
CA MET A 91 -0.92 17.43 -2.59
C MET A 91 -0.48 18.42 -1.51
N LEU A 92 -0.52 18.03 -0.23
CA LEU A 92 -0.08 18.87 0.87
C LEU A 92 1.46 18.97 0.96
N GLN A 93 2.19 17.89 0.67
CA GLN A 93 3.66 17.91 0.65
C GLN A 93 4.23 18.76 -0.48
N SER A 94 3.57 18.81 -1.64
CA SER A 94 3.97 19.65 -2.78
C SER A 94 3.84 21.16 -2.51
N ARG A 95 2.97 21.57 -1.58
CA ARG A 95 2.78 22.98 -1.19
C ARG A 95 3.76 23.47 -0.14
N LYS A 96 4.40 22.56 0.61
CA LYS A 96 5.30 22.93 1.72
C LYS A 96 6.76 23.18 1.28
N LYS A 97 7.06 23.00 -0.02
CA LYS A 97 8.37 23.27 -0.64
C LYS A 97 8.42 24.53 -1.52
N ARG A 98 7.45 25.44 -1.39
CA ARG A 98 7.46 26.73 -2.08
C ARG A 98 7.67 27.88 -1.11
#